data_AF-A0A397CZU1-F1
#
_entry.id   AF-A0A397CZU1-F1
#
_cell.length_a   1.000
_cell.length_b   1.000
_cell.length_c   1.000
_cell.angle_alpha   90.00
_cell.angle_beta   90.00
_cell.angle_gamma   90.00
#
_symmetry.space_group_name_H-M   'P 1'
#
loop_
_entity.id
_entity.type
_entity.pdbx_description
1 polymer ?
#
loop_
_entity_poly.entity_id
_entity_poly.type
_entity_poly.pdbx_seq_one_letter_code
_entity_poly.pdbx_strand_id
1 'polypeptide(L)'
;MAASSVLPKLRLLRLQGIPIYDQLKLEEALFRVDPDNWFIWNERTKTTNIVMGISGKPERLLDVDAVVRYHHGRIRHHSALPHVKPFPRDIMEWSSTFYTPLFRSLLESSSQDTFALREDDYVLGDRKFAGNAQSIGKDRWLHHTSFLWDYSAVNMKYLQNPAKQPKYRAQRDHSDFLCKLKDVVGSQDDLFAAFSDQLERHFDVTPVTMSPCDMVALTSRDHRKSTKWVNVVVPATSS
;
A
#
# COMPACT_ATOMS: atom_id res chain seq x y z
N MET A 1 -26.45 -9.72 -28.10
CA MET A 1 -26.40 -10.44 -26.81
C MET A 1 -25.35 -9.75 -25.96
N ALA A 2 -25.75 -9.05 -24.89
CA ALA A 2 -24.79 -8.51 -23.94
C ALA A 2 -24.09 -9.70 -23.29
N ALA A 3 -22.75 -9.78 -23.41
CA ALA A 3 -22.00 -10.70 -22.59
C ALA A 3 -22.38 -10.39 -21.14
N SER A 4 -22.98 -11.37 -20.45
CA SER A 4 -23.07 -11.32 -19.00
C SER A 4 -21.64 -11.15 -18.50
N SER A 5 -21.24 -9.93 -18.14
CA SER A 5 -19.87 -9.65 -17.73
C SER A 5 -19.72 -10.19 -16.33
N VAL A 6 -19.35 -11.46 -16.23
CA VAL A 6 -18.98 -12.08 -14.96
C VAL A 6 -17.81 -11.27 -14.40
N LEU A 7 -18.00 -10.66 -13.23
CA LEU A 7 -16.95 -9.88 -12.59
C LEU A 7 -15.74 -10.78 -12.29
N PRO A 8 -14.51 -10.26 -12.43
CA PRO A 8 -13.32 -11.03 -12.11
C PRO A 8 -13.30 -11.44 -10.64
N LYS A 9 -12.97 -12.71 -10.36
CA LYS A 9 -12.87 -13.25 -9.00
C LYS A 9 -11.75 -12.57 -8.22
N LEU A 10 -11.99 -12.30 -6.95
CA LEU A 10 -11.03 -11.68 -6.04
C LEU A 10 -11.16 -12.25 -4.63
N ARG A 11 -10.06 -12.75 -4.07
CA ARG A 11 -9.98 -13.17 -2.68
C ARG A 11 -9.64 -11.97 -1.80
N LEU A 12 -10.48 -11.69 -0.79
CA LEU A 12 -10.27 -10.63 0.19
C LEU A 12 -9.71 -11.21 1.48
N LEU A 13 -8.46 -10.91 1.81
CA LEU A 13 -7.79 -11.32 3.04
C LEU A 13 -7.66 -10.12 3.98
N ARG A 14 -8.40 -10.13 5.09
CA ARG A 14 -8.31 -9.11 6.16
C ARG A 14 -7.39 -9.62 7.27
N LEU A 15 -6.25 -8.97 7.43
CA LEU A 15 -5.24 -9.21 8.45
C LEU A 15 -5.34 -8.14 9.54
N GLN A 16 -5.05 -8.51 10.78
CA GLN A 16 -5.03 -7.60 11.91
C GLN A 16 -3.73 -7.74 12.69
N GLY A 17 -2.98 -6.64 12.78
CA GLY A 17 -1.76 -6.54 13.56
C GLY A 17 -0.59 -7.36 13.03
N ILE A 18 -0.66 -7.86 11.78
CA ILE A 18 0.44 -8.63 11.20
C ILE A 18 1.64 -7.70 10.96
N PRO A 19 2.85 -8.04 11.43
CA PRO A 19 4.03 -7.24 11.18
C PRO A 19 4.26 -7.03 9.68
N ILE A 20 4.68 -5.84 9.28
CA ILE A 20 4.82 -5.52 7.86
C ILE A 20 5.80 -6.46 7.14
N TYR A 21 6.84 -6.92 7.82
CA TYR A 21 7.77 -7.88 7.24
C TYR A 21 7.09 -9.20 6.87
N ASP A 22 6.16 -9.67 7.70
CA ASP A 22 5.40 -10.89 7.45
C ASP A 22 4.35 -10.69 6.36
N GLN A 23 3.68 -9.53 6.34
CA GLN A 23 2.79 -9.16 5.24
C GLN A 23 3.52 -9.11 3.90
N LEU A 24 4.72 -8.50 3.82
CA LEU A 24 5.48 -8.41 2.57
C LEU A 24 5.92 -9.80 2.07
N LYS A 25 6.31 -10.70 2.98
CA LYS A 25 6.59 -12.11 2.63
C LYS A 25 5.35 -12.81 2.09
N LEU A 26 4.19 -12.56 2.68
CA LEU A 26 2.91 -13.12 2.23
C LEU A 26 2.52 -12.58 0.84
N GLU A 27 2.62 -11.27 0.64
CA GLU A 27 2.39 -10.61 -0.67
C GLU A 27 3.30 -11.20 -1.73
N GLU A 28 4.60 -11.35 -1.44
CA GLU A 28 5.56 -11.96 -2.35
C GLU A 28 5.21 -13.42 -2.68
N ALA A 29 4.87 -14.23 -1.68
CA ALA A 29 4.50 -15.62 -1.89
C ALA A 29 3.24 -15.73 -2.76
N LEU A 30 2.16 -15.03 -2.41
CA LEU A 30 0.92 -15.00 -3.19
C LEU A 30 1.17 -14.53 -4.63
N PHE A 31 2.01 -13.51 -4.82
CA PHE A 31 2.33 -12.99 -6.15
C PHE A 31 3.11 -14.01 -7.01
N ARG A 32 3.95 -14.84 -6.39
CA ARG A 32 4.85 -15.77 -7.09
C ARG A 32 4.24 -17.14 -7.33
N VAL A 33 3.47 -17.67 -6.39
CA VAL A 33 3.07 -19.09 -6.41
C VAL A 33 1.57 -19.33 -6.38
N ASP A 34 0.75 -18.34 -6.03
CA ASP A 34 -0.70 -18.51 -5.98
C ASP A 34 -1.35 -18.01 -7.28
N PRO A 35 -2.23 -18.82 -7.90
CA PRO A 35 -2.80 -18.46 -9.19
C PRO A 35 -3.91 -17.41 -9.13
N ASP A 36 -4.50 -17.15 -7.96
CA ASP A 36 -5.69 -16.32 -7.83
C ASP A 36 -5.39 -14.81 -7.72
N ASN A 37 -6.44 -13.99 -7.84
CA ASN A 37 -6.35 -12.57 -7.54
C ASN A 37 -6.59 -12.34 -6.05
N TRP A 38 -5.78 -11.47 -5.44
CA TRP A 38 -5.87 -11.18 -4.01
C TRP A 38 -5.96 -9.68 -3.75
N PHE A 39 -6.76 -9.32 -2.77
CA PHE A 39 -6.72 -8.05 -2.08
C PHE A 39 -6.40 -8.31 -0.61
N ILE A 40 -5.30 -7.75 -0.13
CA ILE A 40 -4.85 -7.90 1.26
C ILE A 40 -5.03 -6.58 1.97
N TRP A 41 -5.83 -6.62 3.04
CA TRP A 41 -6.02 -5.52 3.98
C TRP A 41 -5.29 -5.84 5.27
N ASN A 42 -4.34 -5.01 5.69
CA ASN A 42 -3.71 -5.18 7.00
C ASN A 42 -3.86 -3.91 7.83
N GLU A 43 -4.52 -4.05 8.98
CA GLU A 43 -4.81 -2.96 9.89
C GLU A 43 -4.19 -3.19 11.27
N ARG A 44 -4.25 -2.15 12.11
CA ARG A 44 -3.85 -2.18 13.53
C ARG A 44 -2.42 -2.70 13.78
N THR A 45 -1.47 -2.40 12.88
CA THR A 45 -0.05 -2.69 13.09
C THR A 45 0.47 -1.86 14.28
N LYS A 46 0.94 -2.54 15.34
CA LYS A 46 1.42 -1.86 16.56
C LYS A 46 2.90 -1.51 16.53
N THR A 47 3.62 -2.03 15.54
CA THR A 47 5.07 -1.92 15.44
C THR A 47 5.49 -0.84 14.46
N THR A 48 6.48 -0.09 14.89
CA THR A 48 6.94 1.17 14.33
C THR A 48 8.06 0.83 13.33
N ASN A 49 7.70 0.31 12.14
CA ASN A 49 8.61 -0.08 11.06
C ASN A 49 8.83 0.96 9.94
N ILE A 50 10.06 1.03 9.43
CA ILE A 50 10.38 1.79 8.22
C ILE A 50 10.53 0.83 7.04
N VAL A 51 9.62 0.97 6.06
CA VAL A 51 9.67 0.22 4.80
C VAL A 51 10.36 1.06 3.74
N MET A 52 11.32 0.44 3.05
CA MET A 52 12.07 1.03 1.94
C MET A 52 11.87 0.17 0.68
N GLY A 53 11.92 0.83 -0.48
CA GLY A 53 11.97 0.12 -1.76
C GLY A 53 13.29 -0.65 -1.92
N ILE A 54 13.33 -1.61 -2.85
CA ILE A 54 14.49 -2.50 -3.12
C ILE A 54 15.79 -1.73 -3.42
N SER A 55 15.68 -0.50 -3.93
CA SER A 55 16.81 0.40 -4.23
C SER A 55 17.13 1.41 -3.12
N GLY A 56 16.36 1.44 -2.04
CA GLY A 56 16.52 2.35 -0.92
C GLY A 56 17.78 2.04 -0.12
N LYS A 57 18.58 3.08 0.18
CA LYS A 57 19.77 2.97 1.02
C LYS A 57 19.44 3.55 2.40
N PRO A 58 19.49 2.76 3.49
CA PRO A 58 19.11 3.21 4.84
C PRO A 58 19.85 4.49 5.26
N GLU A 59 21.14 4.59 4.94
CA GLU A 59 22.04 5.68 5.36
C GLU A 59 21.70 7.03 4.72
N ARG A 60 20.82 7.03 3.70
CA ARG A 60 20.38 8.23 2.97
C ARG A 60 18.96 8.65 3.30
N LEU A 61 18.24 7.83 4.08
CA LEU A 61 16.80 7.96 4.27
C LEU A 61 16.40 8.05 5.74
N LEU A 62 17.22 7.56 6.67
CA LEU A 62 16.84 7.32 8.07
C LEU A 62 17.79 7.99 9.08
N ASP A 63 17.19 8.60 10.10
CA ASP A 63 17.69 8.75 11.45
C ASP A 63 17.02 7.65 12.30
N VAL A 64 17.76 6.94 13.16
CA VAL A 64 17.42 5.56 13.53
C VAL A 64 16.69 5.50 14.87
N ASP A 65 15.35 5.61 14.86
CA ASP A 65 14.44 4.93 15.81
C ASP A 65 12.94 5.12 15.46
N ALA A 66 12.34 4.07 14.87
CA ALA A 66 10.90 3.73 14.91
C ALA A 66 9.86 4.59 14.12
N VAL A 67 9.04 3.97 13.22
CA VAL A 67 7.85 4.61 12.54
C VAL A 67 6.61 3.69 12.32
N VAL A 68 5.39 4.01 12.77
CA VAL A 68 4.20 3.15 12.53
C VAL A 68 3.60 3.45 11.14
N ARG A 69 3.28 2.40 10.37
CA ARG A 69 2.71 2.51 9.00
C ARG A 69 1.72 1.39 8.69
N TYR A 70 0.78 1.68 7.80
CA TYR A 70 -0.23 0.74 7.28
C TYR A 70 0.02 0.42 5.82
N HIS A 71 -0.36 -0.79 5.39
CA HIS A 71 0.10 -1.38 4.14
C HIS A 71 -0.97 -2.28 3.51
N HIS A 72 -1.13 -2.19 2.19
CA HIS A 72 -2.12 -2.95 1.43
C HIS A 72 -1.49 -3.47 0.15
N GLY A 73 -1.76 -4.73 -0.21
CA GLY A 73 -1.26 -5.35 -1.43
C GLY A 73 -2.41 -5.85 -2.30
N ARG A 74 -2.38 -5.53 -3.60
CA ARG A 74 -3.28 -6.09 -4.62
C ARG A 74 -2.48 -6.94 -5.58
N ILE A 75 -2.83 -8.20 -5.74
CA ILE A 75 -2.19 -9.14 -6.67
C ILE A 75 -3.19 -9.50 -7.75
N ARG A 76 -2.82 -9.31 -9.01
CA ARG A 76 -3.73 -9.56 -10.13
C ARG A 76 -3.07 -10.24 -11.31
N HIS A 77 -3.84 -11.09 -11.98
CA HIS A 77 -3.52 -11.64 -13.29
C HIS A 77 -3.92 -10.68 -14.42
N HIS A 78 -3.16 -10.65 -15.52
CA HIS A 78 -3.43 -9.73 -16.65
C HIS A 78 -4.82 -9.96 -17.25
N SER A 79 -5.25 -11.23 -17.36
CA SER A 79 -6.55 -11.57 -17.93
C SER A 79 -7.75 -11.04 -17.11
N ALA A 80 -7.55 -10.68 -15.84
CA ALA A 80 -8.61 -10.09 -15.03
C ALA A 80 -8.89 -8.62 -15.39
N LEU A 81 -7.90 -7.92 -15.96
CA LEU A 81 -8.00 -6.53 -16.42
C LEU A 81 -7.20 -6.36 -17.72
N PRO A 82 -7.66 -6.94 -18.83
CA PRO A 82 -6.88 -6.98 -20.08
C PRO A 82 -6.62 -5.59 -20.68
N HIS A 83 -7.35 -4.57 -20.22
CA HIS A 83 -7.21 -3.18 -20.65
C HIS A 83 -6.15 -2.40 -19.85
N VAL A 84 -5.67 -2.93 -18.71
CA VAL A 84 -4.61 -2.29 -17.91
C VAL A 84 -3.28 -2.88 -18.32
N LYS A 85 -2.44 -2.07 -18.97
CA LYS A 85 -1.10 -2.53 -19.36
C LYS A 85 -0.25 -2.75 -18.10
N PRO A 86 0.66 -3.73 -18.10
CA PRO A 86 1.50 -4.04 -16.95
C PRO A 86 2.69 -3.09 -16.84
N PHE A 87 2.42 -1.79 -16.79
CA PHE A 87 3.42 -0.75 -16.57
C PHE A 87 3.02 0.07 -15.34
N PRO A 88 3.99 0.58 -14.55
CA PRO A 88 3.67 1.29 -13.32
C PRO A 88 2.68 2.43 -13.51
N ARG A 89 2.83 3.21 -14.59
CA ARG A 89 1.93 4.33 -14.90
C ARG A 89 0.50 3.88 -15.17
N ASP A 90 0.30 2.90 -16.05
CA ASP A 90 -1.04 2.39 -16.37
C ASP A 90 -1.72 1.76 -15.14
N ILE A 91 -0.97 1.03 -14.30
CA ILE A 91 -1.49 0.47 -13.04
C ILE A 91 -1.90 1.60 -12.09
N MET A 92 -1.09 2.66 -11.99
CA MET A 92 -1.39 3.83 -11.17
C MET A 92 -2.62 4.58 -11.65
N GLU A 93 -2.69 4.88 -12.95
CA GLU A 93 -3.85 5.52 -13.58
C GLU A 93 -5.12 4.70 -13.35
N TRP A 94 -5.08 3.38 -13.58
CA TRP A 94 -6.19 2.49 -13.26
C TRP A 94 -6.55 2.55 -11.77
N SER A 95 -5.58 2.46 -10.87
CA SER A 95 -5.84 2.49 -9.43
C SER A 95 -6.50 3.79 -8.99
N SER A 96 -6.17 4.92 -9.63
CA SER A 96 -6.80 6.22 -9.34
C SER A 96 -8.30 6.22 -9.66
N THR A 97 -8.74 5.47 -10.67
CA THR A 97 -10.17 5.32 -11.00
C THR A 97 -10.94 4.57 -9.92
N PHE A 98 -10.29 3.64 -9.22
CA PHE A 98 -10.84 2.96 -8.06
C PHE A 98 -10.90 3.88 -6.83
N TYR A 99 -9.81 4.63 -6.57
CA TYR A 99 -9.69 5.44 -5.35
C TYR A 99 -10.49 6.73 -5.38
N THR A 100 -10.71 7.32 -6.56
CA THR A 100 -11.48 8.56 -6.70
C THR A 100 -12.90 8.47 -6.14
N PRO A 101 -13.76 7.52 -6.56
CA PRO A 101 -15.09 7.36 -5.98
C PRO A 101 -15.04 6.90 -4.52
N LEU A 102 -14.05 6.09 -4.14
CA LEU A 102 -13.84 5.65 -2.76
C LEU A 102 -13.67 6.84 -1.82
N PHE A 103 -12.67 7.69 -2.06
CA PHE A 103 -12.40 8.85 -1.21
C PHE A 103 -13.46 9.92 -1.34
N ARG A 104 -14.11 10.07 -2.50
CA ARG A 104 -15.30 10.93 -2.61
C ARG A 104 -16.42 10.51 -1.65
N SER A 105 -16.59 9.21 -1.40
CA SER A 105 -17.63 8.72 -0.48
C SER A 105 -17.28 8.90 1.00
N LEU A 106 -15.98 8.97 1.32
CA LEU A 106 -15.48 9.09 2.69
C LEU A 106 -15.29 10.53 3.15
N LEU A 107 -14.99 11.44 2.22
CA LEU A 107 -14.70 12.83 2.53
C LEU A 107 -16.01 13.63 2.53
N GLU A 108 -16.24 14.41 3.59
CA GLU A 108 -17.42 15.27 3.68
C GLU A 108 -17.50 16.24 2.49
N SER A 109 -18.71 16.49 2.00
CA SER A 109 -18.99 17.39 0.86
C SER A 109 -18.47 18.84 1.05
N SER A 110 -18.09 19.22 2.28
CA SER A 110 -17.57 20.52 2.68
C SER A 110 -16.03 20.62 2.59
N SER A 111 -15.33 19.50 2.39
CA SER A 111 -13.87 19.48 2.34
C SER A 111 -13.37 19.91 0.95
N GLN A 112 -12.53 20.95 0.89
CA GLN A 112 -11.88 21.43 -0.35
C GLN A 112 -10.85 20.41 -0.88
N ASP A 113 -10.41 19.49 -0.02
CA ASP A 113 -9.36 18.54 -0.30
C ASP A 113 -9.93 17.31 -1.02
N THR A 114 -9.73 17.24 -2.34
CA THR A 114 -10.14 16.08 -3.15
C THR A 114 -8.98 15.11 -3.36
N PHE A 115 -9.32 13.82 -3.48
CA PHE A 115 -8.35 12.79 -3.89
C PHE A 115 -7.79 13.09 -5.29
N ALA A 116 -6.47 12.97 -5.43
CA ALA A 116 -5.82 12.90 -6.73
C ALA A 116 -4.65 11.91 -6.72
N LEU A 117 -4.36 11.38 -7.91
CA LEU A 117 -3.09 10.74 -8.22
C LEU A 117 -2.12 11.83 -8.68
N ARG A 118 -0.95 11.93 -8.04
CA ARG A 118 0.11 12.86 -8.43
C ARG A 118 1.45 12.17 -8.45
N GLU A 119 2.01 12.02 -9.65
CA GLU A 119 3.17 11.14 -9.89
C GLU A 119 2.85 9.72 -9.38
N ASP A 120 3.59 9.22 -8.37
CA ASP A 120 3.38 7.89 -7.78
C ASP A 120 2.64 7.94 -6.42
N ASP A 121 2.09 9.10 -6.06
CA ASP A 121 1.52 9.37 -4.75
C ASP A 121 0.02 9.62 -4.79
N TYR A 122 -0.67 9.23 -3.71
CA TYR A 122 -2.05 9.63 -3.48
C TYR A 122 -2.07 10.84 -2.55
N VAL A 123 -2.80 11.86 -2.99
CA VAL A 123 -2.85 13.17 -2.32
C VAL A 123 -4.29 13.59 -2.05
N LEU A 124 -4.45 14.36 -0.98
CA LEU A 124 -5.64 15.17 -0.70
C LEU A 124 -5.25 16.63 -0.91
N GLY A 125 -5.80 17.24 -1.96
CA GLY A 125 -5.30 18.52 -2.48
C GLY A 125 -3.82 18.40 -2.88
N ASP A 126 -2.95 19.09 -2.14
CA ASP A 126 -1.50 19.13 -2.38
C ASP A 126 -0.67 18.35 -1.33
N ARG A 127 -1.34 17.61 -0.44
CA ARG A 127 -0.69 16.86 0.65
C ARG A 127 -0.80 15.36 0.44
N LYS A 128 0.33 14.67 0.57
CA LYS A 128 0.45 13.23 0.37
C LYS A 128 -0.04 12.48 1.61
N PHE A 129 -0.87 11.47 1.38
CA PHE A 129 -1.33 10.56 2.43
C PHE A 129 -1.08 9.09 2.07
N ALA A 130 -0.67 8.76 0.85
CA ALA A 130 -0.27 7.40 0.51
C ALA A 130 0.88 7.35 -0.48
N GLY A 131 1.71 6.30 -0.35
CA GLY A 131 2.75 5.95 -1.31
C GLY A 131 2.47 4.59 -1.94
N ASN A 132 2.88 4.42 -3.19
CA ASN A 132 2.63 3.21 -3.96
C ASN A 132 3.92 2.54 -4.43
N ALA A 133 3.86 1.23 -4.62
CA ALA A 133 4.93 0.44 -5.23
C ALA A 133 4.33 -0.72 -6.03
N GLN A 134 4.97 -1.07 -7.15
CA GLN A 134 4.51 -2.15 -8.02
C GLN A 134 5.61 -3.19 -8.25
N SER A 135 5.21 -4.45 -8.34
CA SER A 135 6.04 -5.54 -8.87
C SER A 135 5.32 -6.19 -10.04
N ILE A 136 5.99 -6.28 -11.18
CA ILE A 136 5.42 -6.78 -12.43
C ILE A 136 6.11 -8.10 -12.80
N GLY A 137 5.30 -9.12 -13.06
CA GLY A 137 5.71 -10.42 -13.56
C GLY A 137 5.18 -10.63 -14.98
N LYS A 138 5.42 -11.82 -15.54
CA LYS A 138 5.03 -12.14 -16.92
C LYS A 138 3.52 -11.98 -17.14
N ASP A 139 2.73 -12.63 -16.30
CA ASP A 139 1.27 -12.71 -16.46
C ASP A 139 0.52 -12.07 -15.28
N ARG A 140 1.24 -11.38 -14.38
CA ARG A 140 0.68 -10.82 -13.15
C ARG A 140 1.35 -9.52 -12.72
N TRP A 141 0.67 -8.73 -11.91
CA TRP A 141 1.26 -7.60 -11.22
C TRP A 141 0.76 -7.51 -9.77
N LEU A 142 1.61 -6.94 -8.91
CA LEU A 142 1.34 -6.56 -7.54
C LEU A 142 1.31 -5.03 -7.48
N HIS A 143 0.24 -4.43 -6.95
CA HIS A 143 0.15 -3.01 -6.61
C HIS A 143 -0.01 -2.87 -5.11
N HIS A 144 1.00 -2.34 -4.45
CA HIS A 144 1.03 -2.10 -3.03
C HIS A 144 0.79 -0.62 -2.73
N THR A 145 -0.11 -0.31 -1.80
CA THR A 145 -0.34 1.04 -1.30
C THR A 145 -0.15 1.08 0.21
N SER A 146 0.68 2.01 0.68
CA SER A 146 0.83 2.31 2.10
C SER A 146 0.09 3.60 2.45
N PHE A 147 -0.93 3.51 3.31
CA PHE A 147 -1.70 4.68 3.75
C PHE A 147 -1.16 5.24 5.06
N LEU A 148 -1.12 6.56 5.13
CA LEU A 148 -0.70 7.32 6.29
C LEU A 148 -1.92 7.66 7.15
N TRP A 149 -2.37 6.68 7.95
CA TRP A 149 -3.51 6.86 8.84
C TRP A 149 -3.24 7.92 9.91
N ASP A 150 -2.11 7.75 10.62
CA ASP A 150 -1.60 8.68 11.62
C ASP A 150 -0.07 8.60 11.62
N TYR A 151 0.58 9.63 12.13
CA TYR A 151 2.01 9.62 12.42
C TYR A 151 2.37 10.61 13.52
N SER A 152 3.47 10.33 14.22
CA SER A 152 4.09 11.28 15.13
C SER A 152 4.92 12.30 14.35
N ALA A 153 4.65 13.59 14.52
CA ALA A 153 5.46 14.66 13.92
C ALA A 153 6.91 14.63 14.45
N VAL A 154 7.11 14.20 15.70
CA VAL A 154 8.44 13.96 16.27
C VAL A 154 9.15 12.86 15.46
N ASN A 155 8.45 11.77 15.13
CA ASN A 155 9.05 10.68 14.38
C ASN A 155 9.32 11.03 12.91
N MET A 156 8.64 12.04 12.36
CA MET A 156 8.93 12.52 11.01
C MET A 156 10.25 13.28 10.91
N LYS A 157 10.79 13.76 12.04
CA LYS A 157 12.15 14.33 12.08
C LYS A 157 13.23 13.30 11.76
N TYR A 158 12.90 12.01 11.90
CA TYR A 158 13.82 10.92 11.58
C TYR A 158 13.97 10.68 10.08
N LEU A 159 13.11 11.24 9.25
CA LEU A 159 13.22 11.11 7.81
C LEU A 159 13.96 12.33 7.27
N GLN A 160 15.09 12.08 6.62
CA GLN A 160 15.74 13.13 5.84
C GLN A 160 14.87 13.50 4.65
N ASN A 161 14.95 14.77 4.21
CA ASN A 161 14.29 15.16 2.98
C ASN A 161 15.00 14.46 1.81
N PRO A 162 14.32 13.59 1.03
CA PRO A 162 15.01 12.77 0.06
C PRO A 162 15.57 13.65 -1.07
N ALA A 163 16.83 13.41 -1.44
CA ALA A 163 17.50 14.11 -2.54
C ALA A 163 16.74 13.95 -3.87
N LYS A 164 16.03 12.82 -4.04
CA LYS A 164 15.06 12.60 -5.12
C LYS A 164 13.65 12.66 -4.52
N GLN A 165 12.92 13.73 -4.84
CA GLN A 165 11.56 13.96 -4.41
C GLN A 165 10.67 14.33 -5.60
N PRO A 166 9.36 14.10 -5.54
CA PRO A 166 8.45 14.51 -6.61
C PRO A 166 8.44 16.04 -6.73
N LYS A 167 8.27 16.56 -7.95
CA LYS A 167 8.44 18.00 -8.23
C LYS A 167 7.47 18.84 -7.41
N TYR A 168 6.24 18.35 -7.23
CA TYR A 168 5.19 19.03 -6.47
C TYR A 168 5.43 19.08 -4.96
N ARG A 169 6.41 18.32 -4.43
CA ARG A 169 6.83 18.50 -3.04
C ARG A 169 7.35 19.91 -2.80
N ALA A 170 7.98 20.52 -3.82
CA ALA A 170 8.47 21.89 -3.76
C ALA A 170 9.35 22.17 -2.53
N GLN A 171 10.18 21.19 -2.14
CA GLN A 171 11.06 21.26 -0.95
C GLN A 171 10.33 21.46 0.39
N ARG A 172 9.01 21.26 0.44
CA ARG A 172 8.26 21.26 1.70
C ARG A 172 8.80 20.20 2.65
N ASP A 173 8.79 20.55 3.93
CA ASP A 173 9.10 19.59 4.98
C ASP A 173 8.01 18.52 5.10
N HIS A 174 8.22 17.56 6.00
CA HIS A 174 7.27 16.45 6.17
C HIS A 174 5.90 16.90 6.70
N SER A 175 5.84 17.92 7.57
CA SER A 175 4.59 18.46 8.12
C SER A 175 3.73 19.15 7.08
N ASP A 176 4.36 19.88 6.17
CA ASP A 176 3.67 20.64 5.12
C ASP A 176 3.34 19.80 3.88
N PHE A 177 4.07 18.69 3.69
CA PHE A 177 3.90 17.80 2.56
C PHE A 177 2.94 16.65 2.81
N LEU A 178 2.87 16.14 4.05
CA LEU A 178 2.05 14.98 4.40
C LEU A 178 0.73 15.41 5.05
N CYS A 179 -0.29 14.56 4.94
CA CYS A 179 -1.50 14.65 5.76
C CYS A 179 -1.89 13.28 6.30
N LYS A 180 -2.69 13.29 7.37
CA LYS A 180 -3.15 12.08 8.04
C LYS A 180 -4.58 11.78 7.62
N LEU A 181 -4.87 10.52 7.31
CA LEU A 181 -6.25 10.14 7.00
C LEU A 181 -7.19 10.24 8.20
N LYS A 182 -6.72 10.02 9.43
CA LYS A 182 -7.57 10.13 10.63
C LYS A 182 -8.19 11.51 10.83
N ASP A 183 -7.63 12.55 10.20
CA ASP A 183 -8.10 13.93 10.35
C ASP A 183 -9.31 14.21 9.44
N VAL A 184 -9.57 13.33 8.46
CA VAL A 184 -10.61 13.52 7.42
C VAL A 184 -11.47 12.28 7.16
N VAL A 185 -11.07 11.11 7.65
CA VAL A 185 -11.83 9.85 7.57
C VAL A 185 -12.19 9.42 8.99
N GLY A 186 -13.48 9.14 9.23
CA GLY A 186 -14.02 8.87 10.56
C GLY A 186 -13.33 7.74 11.32
N SER A 187 -13.11 6.60 10.66
CA SER A 187 -12.41 5.46 11.26
C SER A 187 -11.76 4.54 10.22
N GLN A 188 -10.89 3.64 10.68
CA GLN A 188 -10.33 2.58 9.82
C GLN A 188 -11.40 1.59 9.35
N ASP A 189 -12.45 1.40 10.15
CA ASP A 189 -13.57 0.53 9.80
C ASP A 189 -14.43 1.17 8.70
N ASP A 190 -14.65 2.50 8.74
CA ASP A 190 -15.32 3.23 7.65
C ASP A 190 -14.51 3.16 6.35
N LEU A 191 -13.18 3.34 6.46
CA LEU A 191 -12.28 3.19 5.32
C LEU A 191 -12.40 1.79 4.73
N PHE A 192 -12.29 0.74 5.54
CA PHE A 192 -12.43 -0.66 5.09
C PHE A 192 -13.80 -0.93 4.46
N ALA A 193 -14.88 -0.39 5.02
CA ALA A 193 -16.23 -0.52 4.46
C ALA A 193 -16.31 0.10 3.07
N ALA A 194 -15.77 1.30 2.87
CA ALA A 194 -15.72 1.95 1.56
C ALA A 194 -14.85 1.17 0.55
N PHE A 195 -13.74 0.57 0.99
CA PHE A 195 -12.98 -0.35 0.12
C PHE A 195 -13.80 -1.57 -0.27
N SER A 196 -14.50 -2.18 0.66
CA SER A 196 -15.29 -3.38 0.42
C SER A 196 -16.40 -3.10 -0.60
N ASP A 197 -17.16 -2.01 -0.43
CA ASP A 197 -18.16 -1.55 -1.40
C ASP A 197 -17.56 -1.33 -2.80
N GLN A 198 -16.42 -0.63 -2.89
CA GLN A 198 -15.78 -0.41 -4.18
C GLN A 198 -15.23 -1.70 -4.81
N LEU A 199 -14.73 -2.65 -4.01
CA LEU A 199 -14.30 -3.94 -4.52
C LEU A 199 -15.46 -4.75 -5.09
N GLU A 200 -16.60 -4.81 -4.39
CA GLU A 200 -17.79 -5.56 -4.82
C GLU A 200 -18.40 -5.00 -6.12
N ARG A 201 -18.22 -3.71 -6.40
CA ARG A 201 -18.64 -3.09 -7.69
C ARG A 201 -17.80 -3.55 -8.88
N HIS A 202 -16.57 -4.01 -8.64
CA HIS A 202 -15.60 -4.32 -9.71
C HIS A 202 -15.20 -5.80 -9.75
N PHE A 203 -15.49 -6.58 -8.70
CA PHE A 203 -15.02 -7.94 -8.52
C PHE A 203 -16.09 -8.83 -7.89
N ASP A 204 -16.02 -10.12 -8.21
CA ASP A 204 -16.69 -11.18 -7.45
C ASP A 204 -15.82 -11.49 -6.22
N VAL A 205 -16.14 -10.85 -5.09
CA VAL A 205 -15.32 -10.86 -3.88
C VAL A 205 -15.65 -12.07 -3.01
N THR A 206 -14.64 -12.87 -2.72
CA THR A 206 -14.70 -13.96 -1.74
C THR A 206 -13.85 -13.62 -0.53
N PRO A 207 -14.44 -13.37 0.66
CA PRO A 207 -13.69 -13.24 1.90
C PRO A 207 -12.96 -14.54 2.22
N VAL A 208 -11.67 -14.44 2.60
CA VAL A 208 -10.82 -15.58 2.96
C VAL A 208 -10.14 -15.30 4.29
N THR A 209 -10.10 -16.31 5.15
CA THR A 209 -9.27 -16.32 6.36
C THR A 209 -8.03 -17.17 6.12
N MET A 210 -6.90 -16.77 6.69
CA MET A 210 -5.66 -17.57 6.69
C MET A 210 -5.18 -17.73 8.12
N SER A 211 -4.97 -18.97 8.55
CA SER A 211 -4.33 -19.24 9.82
C SER A 211 -2.83 -18.93 9.77
N PRO A 212 -2.16 -18.77 10.92
CA PRO A 212 -0.70 -18.67 10.96
C PRO A 212 0.00 -19.84 10.27
N CYS A 213 -0.53 -21.06 10.41
CA CYS A 213 0.00 -22.24 9.73
C CYS A 213 -0.12 -22.13 8.21
N ASP A 214 -1.24 -21.62 7.68
CA ASP A 214 -1.42 -21.41 6.23
C ASP A 214 -0.43 -20.38 5.68
N MET A 215 -0.22 -19.28 6.41
CA MET A 215 0.76 -18.26 6.03
C MET A 215 2.18 -18.82 6.01
N VAL A 216 2.56 -19.63 7.01
CA VAL A 216 3.87 -20.31 7.05
C VAL A 216 4.00 -21.30 5.90
N ALA A 217 2.99 -22.13 5.65
CA ALA A 217 3.01 -23.11 4.57
C ALA A 217 3.17 -22.43 3.20
N LEU A 218 2.44 -21.33 2.96
CA LEU A 218 2.49 -20.59 1.71
C LEU A 218 3.85 -19.88 1.51
N THR A 219 4.35 -19.18 2.53
CA THR A 219 5.64 -18.47 2.46
C THR A 219 6.86 -19.40 2.44
N SER A 220 6.68 -20.67 2.82
CA SER A 220 7.70 -21.72 2.74
C SER A 220 7.81 -22.38 1.36
N ARG A 221 6.82 -22.22 0.47
CA ARG A 221 6.88 -22.75 -0.90
C ARG A 221 8.10 -22.20 -1.64
N ASP A 222 8.64 -22.98 -2.57
CA ASP A 222 9.78 -22.53 -3.37
C ASP A 222 9.38 -21.41 -4.33
N HIS A 223 10.07 -20.27 -4.21
CA HIS A 223 9.94 -19.11 -5.06
C HIS A 223 11.10 -18.15 -4.82
N ARG A 224 11.31 -17.20 -5.74
CA ARG A 224 12.26 -16.10 -5.54
C ARG A 224 11.84 -15.24 -4.36
N LYS A 225 12.67 -15.20 -3.30
CA LYS A 225 12.50 -14.34 -2.12
C LYS A 225 13.34 -13.08 -2.24
N SER A 226 12.70 -11.93 -2.33
CA SER A 226 13.33 -10.61 -2.39
C SER A 226 13.09 -9.78 -1.13
N THR A 227 12.08 -10.13 -0.34
CA THR A 227 11.79 -9.47 0.95
C THR A 227 12.85 -9.82 1.98
N LYS A 228 13.61 -8.82 2.45
CA LYS A 228 14.71 -9.00 3.41
C LYS A 228 14.57 -8.04 4.58
N TRP A 229 14.91 -8.53 5.77
CA TRP A 229 15.08 -7.68 6.95
C TRP A 229 16.48 -7.07 6.93
N VAL A 230 16.59 -5.77 7.22
CA VAL A 230 17.87 -5.06 7.31
C VAL A 230 17.98 -4.46 8.70
N ASN A 231 19.01 -4.87 9.44
CA ASN A 231 19.36 -4.24 10.72
C ASN A 231 20.19 -2.99 10.44
N VAL A 232 19.78 -1.85 10.97
CA VAL A 232 20.58 -0.62 10.95
C VAL A 232 21.44 -0.63 12.21
N VAL A 233 22.76 -0.75 12.04
CA VAL A 233 23.72 -0.67 13.16
C VAL A 233 24.12 0.78 13.31
N VAL A 234 23.82 1.40 14.46
CA VAL A 234 24.33 2.73 14.80
C VAL A 234 25.83 2.60 15.09
N PRO A 235 26.72 3.29 14.36
CA PRO A 235 28.14 3.28 14.68
C PRO A 235 28.33 3.80 16.10
N ALA A 236 29.07 3.06 16.94
CA ALA A 236 29.44 3.55 18.25
C ALA A 236 30.19 4.89 18.08
N THR A 237 29.66 5.94 18.69
CA THR A 237 30.35 7.24 18.75
C THR A 237 31.65 7.03 19.51
N SER A 238 32.77 7.03 18.79
CA SER A 238 34.09 7.13 19.40
C SER A 238 34.15 8.45 20.17
N SER A 239 34.32 8.32 21.49
CA SER A 239 34.40 9.37 22.50
C SER A 239 35.54 10.35 22.22
#